data_AF-A0A946S8S0-F1
#
_entry.id   AF-A0A946S8S0-F1
#
_cell.length_a   1.000
_cell.length_b   1.000
_cell.length_c   1.000
_cell.angle_alpha   90.00
_cell.angle_beta   90.00
_cell.angle_gamma   90.00
#
_symmetry.space_group_name_H-M   'P 1'
#
loop_
_entity.id
_entity.type
_entity.pdbx_description
1 polymer ?
#
loop_
_entity_poly.entity_id
_entity_poly.type
_entity_poly.pdbx_seq_one_letter_code
_entity_poly.pdbx_strand_id
1 'polypeptide(L)'
;MTYKFHLLHLTAIAVVLNLSTGTSIAQLDPDEAASLVQLNTITTAVPFLMIAPDSRSGALGDAGVALSPDGNSLHWNAAKMAFSENELETSLSYAPWLRALVDDMNLAYLTMNRKINKRQAY
;
A
#
# COMPACT_ATOMS: atom_id res chain seq x y z
N MET A 1 -18.55 68.38 21.94
CA MET A 1 -17.53 67.37 22.29
C MET A 1 -18.10 65.96 22.53
N THR A 2 -19.41 65.76 22.40
CA THR A 2 -20.10 64.53 22.81
C THR A 2 -20.05 63.39 21.77
N TYR A 3 -20.03 63.71 20.46
CA TYR A 3 -20.01 62.69 19.39
C TYR A 3 -18.68 61.92 19.27
N LYS A 4 -17.54 62.59 19.50
CA LYS A 4 -16.21 61.94 19.53
C LYS A 4 -16.09 60.94 20.68
N PHE A 5 -16.77 61.20 21.80
CA PHE A 5 -16.79 60.30 22.96
C PHE A 5 -17.58 59.02 22.64
N HIS A 6 -18.79 59.13 22.08
CA HIS A 6 -19.57 57.95 21.68
C HIS A 6 -18.92 57.12 20.57
N LEU A 7 -18.27 57.79 19.60
CA LEU A 7 -17.54 57.10 18.52
C LEU A 7 -16.37 56.27 19.07
N LEU A 8 -15.67 56.76 20.10
CA LEU A 8 -14.57 56.06 20.77
C LEU A 8 -15.04 54.81 21.55
N HIS A 9 -16.24 54.85 22.15
CA HIS A 9 -16.79 53.69 22.84
C HIS A 9 -17.27 52.62 21.86
N LEU A 10 -17.85 53.04 20.73
CA LEU A 10 -18.28 52.13 19.66
C LEU A 10 -17.09 51.40 19.01
N THR A 11 -15.98 52.10 18.77
CA THR A 11 -14.76 51.47 18.24
C THR A 11 -14.12 50.53 19.26
N ALA A 12 -14.12 50.88 20.55
CA ALA A 12 -13.62 50.01 21.61
C ALA A 12 -14.43 48.70 21.73
N ILE A 13 -15.77 48.78 21.65
CA ILE A 13 -16.64 47.60 21.67
C ILE A 13 -16.41 46.72 20.44
N ALA A 14 -16.25 47.31 19.25
CA ALA A 14 -15.94 46.57 18.04
C ALA A 14 -14.60 45.83 18.14
N VAL A 15 -13.57 46.45 18.72
CA VAL A 15 -12.26 45.81 18.93
C VAL A 15 -12.36 44.67 19.94
N VAL A 16 -13.09 44.83 21.04
CA VAL A 16 -13.32 43.76 22.03
C VAL A 16 -14.12 42.60 21.44
N LEU A 17 -15.11 42.89 20.58
CA LEU A 17 -15.90 41.86 19.91
C LEU A 17 -15.04 41.03 18.95
N ASN A 18 -14.15 41.67 18.18
CA ASN A 18 -13.18 40.97 17.31
C ASN A 18 -12.09 40.21 18.08
N LEU A 19 -11.81 40.59 19.33
CA LEU A 19 -10.87 39.87 20.19
C LEU A 19 -11.52 38.65 20.89
N SER A 20 -12.85 38.65 21.01
CA SER A 20 -13.65 37.56 21.61
C SER A 20 -14.02 36.43 20.65
N THR A 21 -13.85 36.60 19.34
CA THR A 21 -13.90 35.49 18.38
C THR A 21 -12.60 34.71 18.47
N GLY A 22 -12.44 33.98 19.58
CA GLY A 22 -11.38 33.01 19.78
C GLY A 22 -11.36 32.03 18.62
N THR A 23 -10.17 31.72 18.16
CA THR A 23 -9.84 30.76 17.12
C THR A 23 -10.63 29.46 17.28
N SER A 24 -11.69 29.27 16.49
CA SER A 24 -12.23 27.94 16.23
C SER A 24 -11.19 27.18 15.40
N ILE A 25 -10.22 26.56 16.07
CA ILE A 25 -9.36 25.56 15.47
C ILE A 25 -10.25 24.32 15.27
N ALA A 26 -10.80 24.20 14.07
CA ALA A 26 -11.46 22.98 13.60
C ALA A 26 -10.46 21.95 13.06
N GLN A 27 -9.16 22.17 13.30
CA GLN A 27 -8.11 21.30 12.81
C GLN A 27 -7.80 20.27 13.89
N LEU A 28 -8.14 19.02 13.60
CA LEU A 28 -7.79 17.87 14.43
C LEU A 28 -6.27 17.81 14.55
N ASP A 29 -5.77 17.62 15.77
CA ASP A 29 -4.36 17.29 15.96
C ASP A 29 -4.06 15.94 15.27
N PRO A 30 -2.85 15.75 14.70
CA PRO A 30 -2.50 14.52 13.99
C PRO A 30 -2.75 13.25 14.81
N ASP A 31 -2.58 13.31 16.13
CA ASP A 31 -2.84 12.19 17.06
C ASP A 31 -4.34 11.91 17.23
N GLU A 32 -5.20 12.93 17.23
CA GLU A 32 -6.66 12.73 17.25
C GLU A 32 -7.17 12.21 15.89
N ALA A 33 -6.61 12.69 14.78
CA ALA A 33 -6.90 12.16 13.45
C ALA A 33 -6.49 10.69 13.32
N ALA A 34 -5.34 10.30 13.88
CA ALA A 34 -4.89 8.90 13.92
C ALA A 34 -5.78 8.03 14.83
N SER A 35 -6.27 8.56 15.96
CA SER A 35 -7.22 7.88 16.83
C SER A 35 -8.57 7.61 16.17
N LEU A 36 -9.02 8.48 15.25
CA LEU A 36 -10.26 8.27 14.49
C LEU A 36 -10.07 7.23 13.37
N VAL A 37 -8.85 7.08 12.87
CA VAL A 37 -8.48 6.01 11.92
C VAL A 37 -8.12 4.76 12.71
N GLN A 38 -9.11 4.10 13.29
CA GLN A 38 -8.91 2.77 13.87
C GLN A 38 -8.59 1.77 12.74
N LEU A 39 -7.30 1.54 12.49
CA LEU A 39 -6.80 0.60 11.48
C LEU A 39 -7.08 -0.84 11.93
N ASN A 40 -8.16 -1.43 11.42
CA ASN A 40 -8.41 -2.87 11.52
C ASN A 40 -7.64 -3.60 10.40
N THR A 41 -6.31 -3.60 10.50
CA THR A 41 -5.47 -4.32 9.56
C THR A 41 -5.50 -5.83 9.84
N ILE A 42 -5.61 -6.64 8.79
CA ILE A 42 -5.52 -8.09 8.93
C ILE A 42 -4.06 -8.45 9.10
N THR A 43 -3.68 -8.95 10.27
CA THR A 43 -2.34 -9.46 10.53
C THR A 43 -2.18 -10.86 9.95
N THR A 44 -1.31 -11.02 8.96
CA THR A 44 -0.91 -12.34 8.46
C THR A 44 0.41 -12.75 9.12
N ALA A 45 0.59 -14.04 9.36
CA ALA A 45 1.82 -14.54 9.99
C ALA A 45 3.06 -14.37 9.08
N VAL A 46 2.85 -14.28 7.75
CA VAL A 46 3.91 -14.34 6.74
C VAL A 46 3.61 -13.36 5.60
N PRO A 47 3.82 -12.03 5.79
CA PRO A 47 3.40 -11.02 4.82
C PRO A 47 4.21 -11.05 3.51
N PHE A 48 5.43 -11.60 3.50
CA PHE A 48 6.26 -11.65 2.30
C PHE A 48 5.76 -12.63 1.22
N LEU A 49 4.87 -13.58 1.57
CA LEU A 49 4.21 -14.46 0.61
C LEU A 49 3.25 -13.71 -0.32
N MET A 50 2.82 -12.51 0.08
CA MET A 50 1.93 -11.66 -0.73
C MET A 50 2.71 -10.81 -1.74
N ILE A 51 4.05 -10.89 -1.77
CA ILE A 51 4.85 -10.10 -2.70
C ILE A 51 5.04 -10.89 -3.99
N ALA A 52 4.68 -10.29 -5.13
CA ALA A 52 4.92 -10.86 -6.45
C ALA A 52 6.38 -11.32 -6.60
N PRO A 53 6.61 -12.59 -6.94
CA PRO A 53 7.96 -13.10 -7.10
C PRO A 53 8.52 -12.84 -8.49
N ASP A 54 7.77 -12.23 -9.40
CA ASP A 54 8.14 -12.04 -10.80
C ASP A 54 7.79 -10.66 -11.32
N SER A 55 8.63 -10.15 -12.23
CA SER A 55 8.43 -8.83 -12.80
C SER A 55 7.22 -8.75 -13.73
N ARG A 56 6.78 -9.86 -14.35
CA ARG A 56 5.68 -9.87 -15.33
C ARG A 56 4.34 -9.62 -14.64
N SER A 57 4.01 -10.41 -13.63
CA SER A 57 2.78 -10.27 -12.86
C SER A 57 2.85 -9.03 -11.95
N GLY A 58 4.02 -8.72 -11.39
CA GLY A 58 4.25 -7.51 -10.63
C GLY A 58 4.02 -6.22 -11.44
N ALA A 59 4.52 -6.14 -12.68
CA ALA A 59 4.30 -4.98 -13.55
C ALA A 59 2.84 -4.82 -14.00
N LEU A 60 2.06 -5.89 -13.96
CA LEU A 60 0.62 -5.88 -14.24
C LEU A 60 -0.23 -5.53 -13.00
N GLY A 61 0.42 -5.13 -11.91
CA GLY A 61 -0.27 -4.80 -10.66
C GLY A 61 -0.74 -6.04 -9.91
N ASP A 62 0.15 -7.02 -9.73
CA ASP A 62 -0.13 -8.25 -8.97
C ASP A 62 -1.17 -9.16 -9.64
N ALA A 63 -1.28 -9.08 -10.97
CA ALA A 63 -2.34 -9.72 -11.76
C ALA A 63 -1.88 -11.04 -12.42
N GLY A 64 -1.38 -12.02 -11.66
CA GLY A 64 -0.81 -13.25 -12.21
C GLY A 64 -1.78 -14.43 -12.42
N VAL A 65 -2.98 -14.42 -11.83
CA VAL A 65 -3.87 -15.61 -11.73
C VAL A 65 -4.36 -16.14 -13.07
N ALA A 66 -4.62 -15.26 -14.05
CA ALA A 66 -5.22 -15.60 -15.36
C ALA A 66 -4.30 -15.31 -16.56
N LEU A 67 -2.99 -15.12 -16.31
CA LEU A 67 -2.00 -14.94 -17.38
C LEU A 67 -1.66 -16.27 -18.05
N SER A 68 -0.96 -16.21 -19.19
CA SER A 68 -0.39 -17.42 -19.81
C SER A 68 0.53 -18.16 -18.82
N PRO A 69 0.63 -19.50 -18.93
CA PRO A 69 1.51 -20.29 -18.08
C PRO A 69 2.97 -19.84 -18.18
N ASP A 70 3.68 -19.92 -17.06
CA ASP A 70 5.10 -19.58 -16.92
C ASP A 70 5.71 -20.28 -15.69
N GLY A 71 7.02 -20.15 -15.51
CA GLY A 71 7.73 -20.70 -14.35
C GLY A 71 7.21 -20.20 -12.99
N ASN A 72 6.57 -19.03 -12.93
CA ASN A 72 6.02 -18.47 -11.69
C ASN A 72 4.55 -18.87 -11.44
N SER A 73 3.99 -19.75 -12.27
CA SER A 73 2.62 -20.20 -12.13
C SER A 73 2.36 -20.90 -10.80
N LEU A 74 3.39 -21.46 -10.15
CA LEU A 74 3.25 -22.05 -8.81
C LEU A 74 2.84 -21.03 -7.73
N HIS A 75 3.35 -19.80 -7.81
CA HIS A 75 2.96 -18.71 -6.89
C HIS A 75 1.54 -18.22 -7.16
N TRP A 76 1.18 -18.05 -8.44
CA TRP A 76 -0.05 -17.38 -8.86
C TRP A 76 -1.25 -18.29 -8.99
N ASN A 77 -1.09 -19.41 -9.70
CA ASN A 77 -2.13 -20.39 -9.98
C ASN A 77 -1.50 -21.67 -10.57
N ALA A 78 -1.29 -22.67 -9.72
CA ALA A 78 -0.66 -23.93 -10.11
C ALA A 78 -1.45 -24.69 -11.20
N ALA A 79 -2.76 -24.44 -11.34
CA ALA A 79 -3.56 -25.08 -12.39
C ALA A 79 -3.13 -24.66 -13.81
N LYS A 80 -2.51 -23.49 -13.96
CA LYS A 80 -1.99 -23.00 -15.26
C LYS A 80 -0.87 -23.87 -15.80
N MET A 81 -0.08 -24.52 -14.94
CA MET A 81 1.07 -25.34 -15.33
C MET A 81 0.68 -26.49 -16.26
N ALA A 82 -0.51 -27.08 -16.07
CA ALA A 82 -1.03 -28.14 -16.94
C ALA A 82 -1.24 -27.67 -18.40
N PHE A 83 -1.43 -26.37 -18.60
CA PHE A 83 -1.64 -25.73 -19.90
C PHE A 83 -0.36 -25.13 -20.49
N SER A 84 0.80 -25.26 -19.83
CA SER A 84 2.07 -24.79 -20.40
C SER A 84 2.37 -25.51 -21.72
N GLU A 85 2.92 -24.78 -22.69
CA GLU A 85 3.35 -25.31 -23.98
C GLU A 85 4.69 -26.06 -23.87
N ASN A 86 5.49 -25.72 -22.86
CA ASN A 86 6.82 -26.29 -22.65
C ASN A 86 6.77 -27.49 -21.70
N GLU A 87 7.68 -28.44 -21.86
CA GLU A 87 7.81 -29.58 -20.93
C GLU A 87 8.44 -29.20 -19.59
N LEU A 88 9.31 -28.19 -19.60
CA LEU A 88 10.05 -27.72 -18.43
C LEU A 88 10.10 -26.20 -18.45
N GLU A 89 9.70 -25.56 -17.35
CA GLU A 89 9.79 -24.12 -17.15
C GLU A 89 10.49 -23.84 -15.84
N THR A 90 11.43 -22.90 -15.85
CA THR A 90 12.16 -22.46 -14.65
C THR A 90 12.07 -20.96 -14.54
N SER A 91 12.06 -20.45 -13.32
CA SER A 91 12.14 -19.01 -13.07
C SER A 91 13.04 -18.72 -11.88
N LEU A 92 13.81 -17.65 -12.01
CA LEU A 92 14.66 -17.12 -10.96
C LEU A 92 14.44 -15.61 -10.90
N SER A 93 14.14 -15.12 -9.71
CA SER A 93 13.93 -13.71 -9.44
C SER A 93 14.70 -13.29 -8.20
N TYR A 94 15.28 -12.10 -8.26
CA TYR A 94 15.98 -11.48 -7.14
C TYR A 94 15.66 -10.00 -7.07
N ALA A 95 15.10 -9.56 -5.95
CA ALA A 95 14.71 -8.18 -5.72
C ALA A 95 15.25 -7.72 -4.34
N PRO A 96 16.16 -6.76 -4.30
CA PRO A 96 16.56 -6.16 -3.04
C PRO A 96 15.41 -5.39 -2.38
N TRP A 97 15.16 -5.62 -1.09
CA TRP A 97 13.99 -5.07 -0.40
C TRP A 97 14.36 -4.36 0.90
N LEU A 98 13.77 -3.18 1.14
CA LEU A 98 14.00 -2.30 2.30
C LEU A 98 15.49 -2.01 2.62
N ARG A 99 16.31 -1.76 1.61
CA ARG A 99 17.72 -1.37 1.81
C ARG A 99 17.94 -0.13 2.68
N ALA A 100 16.92 0.72 2.82
CA ALA A 100 16.98 1.89 3.69
C ALA A 100 16.76 1.55 5.18
N LEU A 101 16.17 0.40 5.50
CA LEU A 101 15.96 -0.05 6.88
C LEU A 101 16.99 -1.10 7.30
N VAL A 102 17.33 -2.04 6.41
CA VAL A 102 18.24 -3.14 6.69
C VAL A 102 19.08 -3.42 5.44
N ASP A 103 20.42 -3.37 5.58
CA ASP A 103 21.35 -3.47 4.44
C ASP A 103 21.27 -4.82 3.70
N ASP A 104 21.01 -5.91 4.43
CA ASP A 104 21.12 -7.28 3.91
C ASP A 104 19.79 -7.92 3.51
N MET A 105 18.72 -7.15 3.38
CA MET A 105 17.41 -7.71 3.06
C MET A 105 17.14 -7.80 1.55
N ASN A 106 16.72 -8.99 1.12
CA ASN A 106 16.39 -9.29 -0.26
C ASN A 106 15.26 -10.32 -0.35
N LEU A 107 14.63 -10.38 -1.52
CA LEU A 107 13.65 -11.37 -1.92
C LEU A 107 14.23 -12.17 -3.07
N ALA A 108 14.44 -13.46 -2.83
CA ALA A 108 14.88 -14.41 -3.85
C ALA A 108 13.80 -15.46 -4.05
N TYR A 109 13.47 -15.76 -5.31
CA TYR A 109 12.48 -16.76 -5.66
C TYR A 109 13.00 -17.64 -6.80
N LEU A 110 12.93 -18.95 -6.61
CA LEU A 110 13.35 -19.96 -7.58
C LEU A 110 12.24 -20.99 -7.73
N THR A 111 11.84 -21.26 -8.96
CA THR A 111 10.85 -22.28 -9.28
C THR A 111 11.26 -23.11 -10.48
N MET A 112 10.75 -24.33 -10.49
CA MET A 112 10.88 -25.25 -11.61
C MET A 112 9.57 -26.03 -11.69
N ASN A 113 8.89 -25.91 -12.83
CA ASN A 113 7.66 -26.61 -13.14
C ASN A 113 7.94 -27.58 -14.29
N ARG A 114 7.45 -28.81 -14.19
CA ARG A 114 7.61 -29.83 -15.23
C ARG A 114 6.26 -30.44 -15.59
N LYS A 115 5.98 -30.46 -16.87
CA LYS A 115 4.79 -31.10 -17.44
C LYS A 115 5.03 -32.60 -17.56
N ILE A 116 4.13 -33.42 -16.99
CA ILE A 116 4.18 -34.89 -17.10
C ILE A 116 3.46 -35.35 -18.36
N ASN A 117 2.26 -34.81 -18.59
CA ASN A 117 1.41 -35.17 -19.70
C ASN A 117 0.56 -33.97 -20.15
N LYS A 118 -0.32 -34.16 -21.12
CA LYS A 118 -1.15 -33.08 -21.68
C LYS A 118 -2.07 -32.37 -20.67
N ARG A 119 -2.24 -32.91 -19.45
CA ARG A 119 -3.19 -32.41 -18.44
C ARG A 119 -2.61 -32.34 -17.02
N GLN A 120 -1.31 -32.62 -16.83
CA GLN A 120 -0.68 -32.71 -15.52
C GLN A 120 0.72 -32.11 -15.56
N ALA A 121 1.02 -31.33 -14.54
CA ALA A 121 2.33 -30.73 -14.27
C ALA A 121 2.54 -30.66 -12.75
N TYR A 122 3.79 -30.63 -12.32
CA TYR A 122 4.20 -30.41 -10.92
C TYR A 122 5.32 -29.39 -10.85
#